data_AF-A0A420EIL7-F1
#
_entry.id   AF-A0A420EIL7-F1
#
_cell.length_a   1.000
_cell.length_b   1.000
_cell.length_c   1.000
_cell.angle_alpha   90.00
_cell.angle_beta   90.00
_cell.angle_gamma   90.00
#
_symmetry.space_group_name_H-M   'P 1'
#
loop_
_entity.id
_entity.type
_entity.pdbx_description
1 polymer ?
#
loop_
_entity_poly.entity_id
_entity_poly.type
_entity_poly.pdbx_seq_one_letter_code
_entity_poly.pdbx_strand_id
1 'polypeptide(L)'
;MGRDHFRTDASYLPDLQAHLDGLLRNRERLRAATDVDDWARAEATPSDEEIARIRRLINRIKGDLDQLTVGERVEVEQAVAIVRRHRAVMLGSPRVRQALPDIRPERSA
;
A
#
# COMPACT_ATOMS: atom_id res chain seq x y z
N MET A 1 29.59 -7.90 7.94
CA MET A 1 28.67 -6.98 8.65
C MET A 1 28.19 -5.94 7.65
N GLY A 2 26.93 -6.00 7.23
CA GLY A 2 26.34 -4.98 6.37
C GLY A 2 25.44 -5.52 5.25
N ARG A 3 24.17 -5.07 5.30
CA ARG A 3 23.19 -4.93 4.20
C ARG A 3 22.23 -6.10 3.91
N ASP A 4 21.20 -6.19 4.75
CA ASP A 4 19.87 -6.72 4.39
C ASP A 4 18.90 -5.58 4.03
N HIS A 5 19.35 -4.60 3.23
CA HIS A 5 18.62 -3.35 2.96
C HIS A 5 17.39 -3.48 2.06
N PHE A 6 17.16 -4.61 1.38
CA PHE A 6 16.29 -4.62 0.18
C PHE A 6 14.89 -5.23 0.33
N ARG A 7 14.52 -5.76 1.50
CA ARG A 7 13.24 -6.51 1.61
C ARG A 7 12.06 -5.73 2.19
N THR A 8 12.17 -4.40 2.31
CA THR A 8 11.14 -3.36 2.07
C THR A 8 11.64 -2.06 2.72
N ASP A 9 12.30 -1.19 1.96
CA ASP A 9 12.85 0.06 2.51
C ASP A 9 11.78 0.95 3.16
N ALA A 10 12.13 1.62 4.27
CA ALA A 10 11.29 2.58 4.99
C ALA A 10 10.69 3.67 4.07
N SER A 11 11.31 3.91 2.91
CA SER A 11 10.82 4.80 1.85
C SER A 11 9.41 4.47 1.37
N TYR A 12 8.98 3.21 1.46
CA TYR A 12 7.65 2.75 1.05
C TYR A 12 6.61 2.80 2.17
N LEU A 13 7.01 3.03 3.43
CA LEU A 13 6.09 3.09 4.56
C LEU A 13 4.87 4.01 4.34
N PRO A 14 5.03 5.27 3.87
CA PRO A 14 3.88 6.14 3.62
C PRO A 14 2.95 5.60 2.51
N ASP A 15 3.50 4.93 1.52
CA ASP A 15 2.73 4.34 0.41
C ASP A 15 1.96 3.09 0.86
N LEU A 16 2.60 2.23 1.65
CA LEU A 16 1.98 1.06 2.29
C LEU A 16 0.83 1.47 3.22
N GLN A 17 0.98 2.57 3.96
CA GLN A 17 -0.09 3.12 4.80
C GLN A 17 -1.26 3.65 3.96
N ALA A 18 -0.98 4.38 2.88
CA ALA A 18 -2.02 4.87 1.97
C ALA A 18 -2.76 3.73 1.27
N HIS A 19 -2.04 2.69 0.86
CA HIS A 19 -2.61 1.50 0.26
C HIS A 19 -3.50 0.73 1.24
N LEU A 20 -3.03 0.53 2.49
CA LEU A 20 -3.83 -0.09 3.55
C LEU A 20 -5.14 0.66 3.82
N ASP A 21 -5.11 2.00 3.86
CA ASP A 21 -6.34 2.82 4.00
C ASP A 21 -7.31 2.57 2.86
N GLY A 22 -6.81 2.54 1.61
CA GLY A 22 -7.60 2.21 0.43
C GLY A 22 -8.26 0.84 0.50
N LEU A 23 -7.53 -0.19 0.93
CA LEU A 23 -8.06 -1.55 1.11
C LEU A 23 -9.16 -1.60 2.17
N LEU A 24 -8.98 -0.94 3.31
CA LEU A 24 -9.97 -0.88 4.38
C LEU A 24 -11.23 -0.15 3.94
N ARG A 25 -11.09 0.97 3.23
CA ARG A 25 -12.21 1.73 2.67
C ARG A 25 -12.99 0.92 1.64
N ASN A 26 -12.30 0.20 0.74
CA ASN A 26 -12.98 -0.65 -0.23
C ASN A 26 -13.75 -1.79 0.46
N ARG A 27 -13.17 -2.40 1.50
CA ARG A 27 -13.86 -3.43 2.30
C ARG A 27 -15.11 -2.89 2.99
N GLU A 28 -15.04 -1.71 3.57
CA GLU A 28 -16.20 -1.07 4.20
C GLU A 28 -17.31 -0.81 3.17
N ARG A 29 -16.94 -0.31 1.98
CA ARG A 29 -17.88 -0.09 0.87
C ARG A 29 -18.54 -1.39 0.40
N LEU A 30 -17.77 -2.47 0.26
CA LEU A 30 -18.31 -3.79 -0.12
C LEU A 30 -19.20 -4.40 0.96
N ARG A 31 -18.87 -4.20 2.24
CA ARG A 31 -19.74 -4.61 3.35
C ARG A 31 -21.06 -3.86 3.34
N ALA A 32 -21.04 -2.56 3.09
CA ALA A 32 -22.22 -1.71 3.03
C ALA A 32 -23.07 -1.94 1.77
N ALA A 33 -22.50 -2.49 0.70
CA ALA A 33 -23.25 -2.85 -0.49
C ALA A 33 -24.16 -4.04 -0.19
N THR A 34 -25.48 -3.84 -0.23
CA THR A 34 -26.50 -4.88 0.06
C THR A 34 -26.91 -5.66 -1.19
N ASP A 35 -26.58 -5.17 -2.38
CA ASP A 35 -27.02 -5.69 -3.69
C ASP A 35 -25.95 -6.51 -4.42
N VAL A 36 -24.88 -6.91 -3.72
CA VAL A 36 -23.79 -7.70 -4.30
C VAL A 36 -23.94 -9.15 -3.88
N ASP A 37 -24.02 -10.04 -4.88
CA ASP A 37 -24.02 -11.49 -4.68
C ASP A 37 -22.85 -11.94 -3.80
N ASP A 38 -23.09 -12.93 -2.94
CA ASP A 38 -22.11 -13.38 -1.95
C ASP A 38 -20.80 -13.89 -2.59
N TRP A 39 -20.91 -14.52 -3.77
CA TRP A 39 -19.76 -14.96 -4.57
C TRP A 39 -18.94 -13.79 -5.11
N ALA A 40 -19.59 -12.70 -5.55
CA ALA A 40 -18.93 -11.49 -6.02
C ALA A 40 -18.31 -10.69 -4.84
N ARG A 41 -18.94 -10.73 -3.66
CA ARG A 41 -18.39 -10.16 -2.43
C ARG A 41 -17.14 -10.90 -1.98
N ALA A 42 -17.10 -12.22 -2.07
CA ALA A 42 -15.94 -13.04 -1.72
C ALA A 42 -14.76 -12.82 -2.68
N GLU A 43 -15.03 -12.73 -3.99
CA GLU A 43 -14.01 -12.47 -5.03
C GLU A 43 -13.45 -11.03 -4.95
N ALA A 44 -14.29 -10.04 -4.66
CA ALA A 44 -13.90 -8.63 -4.66
C ALA A 44 -13.38 -8.12 -3.30
N THR A 45 -13.54 -8.89 -2.23
CA THR A 45 -12.94 -8.54 -0.93
C THR A 45 -11.43 -8.67 -1.10
N PRO A 46 -10.62 -7.60 -0.93
CA PRO A 46 -9.17 -7.77 -0.86
C PRO A 46 -8.90 -8.80 0.23
N SER A 47 -8.27 -9.92 -0.14
CA SER A 47 -8.18 -11.10 0.72
C SER A 47 -7.71 -10.65 2.09
N ASP A 48 -8.37 -11.07 3.17
CA ASP A 48 -7.94 -10.72 4.53
C ASP A 48 -6.43 -11.01 4.74
N GLU A 49 -5.88 -11.95 3.96
CA GLU A 49 -4.45 -12.22 3.81
C GLU A 49 -3.59 -11.04 3.30
N GLU A 50 -4.05 -10.26 2.32
CA GLU A 50 -3.34 -9.08 1.79
C GLU A 50 -3.30 -7.97 2.84
N ILE A 51 -4.44 -7.66 3.47
CA ILE A 51 -4.51 -6.71 4.60
C ILE A 51 -3.58 -7.16 5.73
N ALA A 52 -3.62 -8.44 6.10
CA ALA A 52 -2.76 -8.99 7.14
C ALA A 52 -1.28 -8.92 6.76
N ARG A 53 -0.93 -9.18 5.50
CA ARG A 53 0.44 -9.09 4.97
C ARG A 53 0.96 -7.66 5.05
N ILE A 54 0.19 -6.67 4.61
CA ILE A 54 0.59 -5.25 4.64
C ILE A 54 0.73 -4.76 6.08
N ARG A 55 -0.19 -5.14 6.98
CA ARG A 55 -0.08 -4.81 8.42
C ARG A 55 1.18 -5.38 9.05
N ARG A 56 1.50 -6.64 8.80
CA ARG A 56 2.75 -7.27 9.27
C ARG A 56 3.98 -6.52 8.76
N LEU A 57 3.95 -6.12 7.50
CA LEU A 57 5.05 -5.40 6.88
C LEU A 57 5.26 -4.01 7.49
N ILE A 58 4.18 -3.24 7.66
CA ILE A 58 4.23 -1.92 8.31
C ILE A 58 4.77 -2.05 9.75
N ASN A 59 4.30 -3.05 10.50
CA ASN A 59 4.76 -3.26 11.87
C ASN A 59 6.24 -3.64 11.94
N ARG A 60 6.73 -4.49 11.03
CA ARG A 60 8.16 -4.80 10.95
C ARG A 60 8.97 -3.54 10.68
N ILE A 61 8.63 -2.77 9.65
CA ILE A 61 9.36 -1.54 9.29
C ILE A 61 9.35 -0.54 10.45
N LYS A 62 8.21 -0.36 11.12
CA LYS A 62 8.12 0.52 12.29
C LYS A 62 8.96 0.02 13.47
N GLY A 63 8.96 -1.29 13.72
CA GLY A 63 9.80 -1.90 14.76
C GLY A 63 11.28 -1.69 14.47
N ASP A 64 11.71 -1.90 13.22
CA ASP A 64 13.10 -1.67 12.80
C ASP A 64 13.49 -0.20 12.96
N LEU A 65 12.59 0.75 12.68
CA LEU A 65 12.81 2.19 12.87
C LEU A 65 12.81 2.62 14.35
N ASP A 66 12.10 1.91 15.22
CA ASP A 66 12.04 2.18 16.67
C ASP A 66 13.33 1.75 17.38
N GLN A 67 14.03 0.76 16.81
CA GLN A 67 15.34 0.30 17.29
C GLN A 67 16.49 1.27 16.94
N LEU A 68 16.26 2.26 16.07
CA LEU A 68 17.26 3.25 15.71
C LEU A 68 17.40 4.31 16.79
N THR A 69 18.63 4.75 17.03
CA THR A 69 18.87 5.96 17.83
C THR A 69 18.30 7.19 17.13
N VAL A 70 18.09 8.29 17.88
CA VAL A 70 17.58 9.54 17.31
C VAL A 70 18.41 10.05 16.13
N GLY A 71 19.74 9.91 16.20
CA GLY A 71 20.65 10.30 15.12
C GLY A 71 20.45 9.45 13.86
N GLU A 72 20.48 8.13 14.01
CA GLU A 72 20.26 7.18 12.90
C GLU A 72 18.87 7.35 12.28
N ARG A 73 17.86 7.65 13.10
CA ARG A 73 16.49 7.91 12.63
C ARG A 73 16.43 9.14 11.73
N VAL A 74 17.10 10.23 12.10
CA VAL A 74 17.18 11.44 11.28
C VAL A 74 17.87 11.14 9.95
N GLU A 75 18.97 10.38 9.96
CA GLU A 75 19.68 10.00 8.72
C GLU A 75 18.81 9.16 7.79
N VAL A 76 18.08 8.18 8.33
CA VAL A 76 17.13 7.37 7.55
C VAL A 76 16.00 8.23 6.99
N GLU A 77 15.43 9.15 7.76
CA GLU A 77 14.39 10.06 7.27
C GLU A 77 14.88 10.97 6.13
N GLN A 78 16.10 11.48 6.22
CA GLN A 78 16.72 12.27 5.15
C GLN A 78 16.95 11.43 3.88
N ALA A 79 17.48 10.22 4.02
CA ALA A 79 17.66 9.29 2.91
C ALA A 79 16.32 8.95 2.24
N VAL A 80 15.27 8.70 3.03
CA VAL A 80 13.90 8.47 2.54
C VAL A 80 13.37 9.68 1.77
N ALA A 81 13.56 10.90 2.28
CA ALA A 81 13.13 12.12 1.61
C ALA A 81 13.79 12.30 0.24
N ILE A 82 15.10 12.02 0.14
CA ILE A 82 15.85 12.07 -1.12
C ILE A 82 15.31 11.05 -2.12
N VAL A 83 15.16 9.78 -1.71
CA VAL A 83 14.64 8.71 -2.57
C VAL A 83 13.24 9.05 -3.08
N ARG A 84 12.35 9.56 -2.21
CA ARG A 84 11.00 9.96 -2.59
C ARG A 84 11.00 11.14 -3.55
N ARG A 85 11.85 12.15 -3.33
CA ARG A 85 12.01 13.28 -4.24
C ARG A 85 12.49 12.83 -5.62
N HIS A 86 13.47 11.94 -5.67
CA HIS A 86 13.98 11.39 -6.93
C HIS A 86 12.90 10.59 -7.67
N ARG A 87 12.10 9.79 -6.96
CA ARG A 87 10.95 9.08 -7.53
C ARG A 87 9.89 10.03 -8.10
N ALA A 88 9.56 11.10 -7.37
CA ALA A 88 8.60 12.11 -7.82
C ALA A 88 9.08 12.86 -9.08
N VAL A 89 10.39 13.09 -9.22
CA VAL A 89 11.00 13.73 -10.40
C VAL A 89 11.05 12.77 -11.60
N MET A 90 11.46 11.51 -11.39
CA MET A 90 11.54 10.50 -12.45
C MET A 90 10.15 10.09 -12.99
N LEU A 91 9.11 10.13 -12.16
CA LEU A 91 7.74 9.79 -12.56
C LEU A 91 6.99 10.93 -13.26
N GLY A 92 7.62 12.10 -13.47
CA GLY A 92 7.08 13.22 -14.26
C GLY A 92 5.54 13.36 -14.27
N SER A 93 4.95 14.07 -13.30
CA SER A 93 3.55 14.57 -13.33
C SER A 93 2.43 13.61 -12.83
N PRO A 94 1.15 14.05 -12.87
CA PRO A 94 0.26 14.29 -11.74
C PRO A 94 -0.48 13.05 -11.20
N ARG A 95 -1.04 13.18 -9.99
CA ARG A 95 -1.81 12.19 -9.24
C ARG A 95 -2.87 11.48 -10.11
N VAL A 96 -2.54 10.29 -10.62
CA VAL A 96 -3.48 9.40 -11.31
C VAL A 96 -4.44 8.83 -10.27
N ARG A 97 -5.68 9.35 -10.23
CA ARG A 97 -6.82 8.60 -9.71
C ARG A 97 -7.04 7.44 -10.68
N GLN A 98 -6.70 6.22 -10.27
CA GLN A 98 -7.10 5.02 -11.00
C GLN A 98 -8.63 4.95 -11.02
N ALA A 99 -9.23 5.16 -12.19
CA ALA A 99 -10.60 4.78 -12.44
C ALA A 99 -10.65 3.25 -12.54
N LEU A 100 -11.57 2.62 -11.80
CA LEU A 100 -11.85 1.19 -11.91
C LEU A 100 -12.22 0.85 -13.37
N PRO A 101 -11.69 -0.25 -13.96
CA PRO A 101 -12.20 -0.74 -15.23
C PRO A 101 -13.62 -1.31 -15.04
N ASP A 102 -14.56 -0.77 -15.80
CA ASP A 102 -15.91 -1.34 -15.96
C ASP A 102 -15.79 -2.62 -16.78
N ILE A 103 -15.82 -3.78 -16.12
CA ILE A 103 -15.87 -5.08 -16.79
C ILE A 103 -17.34 -5.43 -16.99
N ARG A 104 -17.87 -5.15 -18.17
CA ARG A 104 -19.12 -5.74 -18.67
C ARG A 104 -18.82 -6.65 -19.86
N PRO A 105 -19.08 -7.97 -19.76
CA PRO A 105 -19.08 -8.85 -20.90
C PRO A 105 -20.51 -8.99 -21.44
N GLU A 106 -20.84 -8.29 -22.53
CA GLU A 106 -22.07 -8.55 -23.27
C GLU A 106 -21.77 -9.37 -24.53
N ARG A 107 -22.18 -10.64 -24.39
CA ARG A 107 -22.21 -11.79 -25.29
C ARG A 107 -22.61 -11.44 -26.74
N SER A 108 -21.80 -11.92 -27.67
CA SER A 108 -22.09 -12.02 -29.11
C SER A 108 -23.37 -12.81 -29.40
N ALA A 109 -24.15 -12.36 -30.39
CA ALA A 109 -25.19 -13.12 -31.07
C ALA A 109 -24.85 -13.20 -32.56
#